data_AF-G9I0L3-F1
#
_entry.id   AF-G9I0L3-F1
#
_cell.length_a   1.000
_cell.length_b   1.000
_cell.length_c   1.000
_cell.angle_alpha   90.00
_cell.angle_beta   90.00
_cell.angle_gamma   90.00
#
_symmetry.space_group_name_H-M   'P 1'
#
loop_
_entity.id
_entity.type
_entity.pdbx_description
1 polymer ?
#
loop_
_entity_poly.entity_id
_entity_poly.type
_entity_poly.pdbx_seq_one_letter_code
_entity_poly.pdbx_strand_id
1 'polypeptide(L)' 'MKSIKTSSMKEKVDEKILREQVSSIIEDIRNNKDVALKKYNEKFDRNTRDEFRITKEEIKEAYKHVDDEFINNLKIAAK' A
#
# COMPACT_ATOMS: atom_id res chain seq x y z
N MET A 1 -27.96 -21.05 -18.09
CA MET A 1 -26.55 -20.79 -17.70
C MET A 1 -26.51 -20.56 -16.20
N LYS A 2 -25.75 -21.37 -15.43
CA LYS A 2 -25.52 -21.14 -14.00
C LYS A 2 -24.23 -20.34 -13.85
N SER A 3 -24.31 -19.16 -13.25
CA SER A 3 -23.13 -18.38 -12.87
C SER A 3 -22.44 -19.03 -11.67
N ILE A 4 -21.12 -19.22 -11.74
CA ILE A 4 -20.29 -19.84 -10.69
C ILE A 4 -19.87 -18.81 -9.62
N LYS A 5 -19.89 -17.52 -9.96
CA LYS A 5 -19.62 -16.42 -9.04
C LYS A 5 -20.48 -15.22 -9.41
N THR A 6 -21.42 -14.87 -8.54
CA THR A 6 -22.15 -13.60 -8.62
C THR A 6 -21.24 -12.48 -8.13
N SER A 7 -21.19 -11.36 -8.85
CA SER A 7 -20.44 -10.18 -8.41
C SER A 7 -21.00 -9.73 -7.06
N SER A 8 -20.15 -9.65 -6.03
CA SER A 8 -20.54 -9.05 -4.76
C SER A 8 -20.76 -7.57 -5.02
N MET A 9 -22.02 -7.13 -4.97
CA MET A 9 -22.30 -5.70 -4.87
C MET A 9 -21.69 -5.23 -3.55
N LYS A 10 -20.56 -4.51 -3.63
CA LYS A 10 -20.07 -3.79 -2.46
C LYS A 10 -21.20 -2.86 -2.04
N GLU A 11 -21.60 -2.91 -0.77
CA GLU A 11 -22.49 -1.90 -0.21
C GLU A 11 -21.90 -0.53 -0.57
N LYS A 12 -22.75 0.38 -1.06
CA LYS A 12 -22.37 1.77 -1.26
C LYS A 12 -21.93 2.29 0.09
N VAL A 13 -20.62 2.31 0.32
CA VAL A 13 -20.04 3.00 1.47
C VAL A 13 -20.58 4.41 1.42
N ASP A 14 -21.17 4.88 2.51
CA ASP A 14 -21.68 6.24 2.58
C ASP A 14 -20.52 7.18 2.26
N GLU A 15 -20.63 7.86 1.11
CA GLU A 15 -19.60 8.75 0.60
C GLU A 15 -19.26 9.84 1.63
N LYS A 16 -20.24 10.24 2.43
CA LYS A 16 -20.06 11.20 3.51
C LYS A 16 -19.12 10.64 4.59
N ILE A 17 -19.36 9.42 5.06
CA ILE A 17 -18.50 8.77 6.06
C ILE A 17 -17.07 8.60 5.52
N LEU A 18 -16.93 8.20 4.26
CA LEU A 18 -15.63 8.06 3.63
C LEU A 18 -14.88 9.41 3.56
N ARG A 19 -15.57 10.48 3.16
CA ARG A 19 -14.98 11.83 3.10
C ARG A 19 -14.55 12.33 4.47
N GLU A 20 -15.32 12.07 5.51
CA GLU A 20 -14.99 12.44 6.90
C GLU A 20 -13.75 11.65 7.39
N GLN A 21 -13.69 10.35 7.12
CA GLN A 21 -12.54 9.52 7.45
C GLN A 21 -11.26 10.00 6.73
N VAL A 22 -11.32 10.27 5.43
CA VAL A 22 -10.15 10.76 4.68
C VAL A 22 -9.71 12.14 5.19
N SER A 23 -10.67 13.04 5.44
CA SER A 23 -10.37 14.38 5.96
C SER A 23 -9.66 14.33 7.30
N SER A 24 -10.13 13.48 8.22
CA SER A 24 -9.50 13.32 9.54
C SER A 24 -8.09 12.72 9.46
N ILE A 25 -7.84 11.77 8.55
CA ILE A 25 -6.49 11.23 8.34
C ILE A 25 -5.54 12.32 7.82
N ILE A 26 -5.99 13.14 6.86
CA ILE A 26 -5.19 14.23 6.30
C ILE A 26 -4.87 15.26 7.40
N GLU A 27 -5.84 15.64 8.22
CA GLU A 27 -5.64 16.57 9.33
C GLU A 27 -4.65 16.03 10.37
N ASP A 28 -4.78 14.75 10.74
CA ASP A 28 -3.85 14.07 11.65
C ASP A 28 -2.41 14.07 11.08
N ILE A 29 -2.23 13.78 9.79
CA ILE A 29 -0.92 13.83 9.13
C ILE A 29 -0.36 15.26 9.07
N ARG A 30 -1.19 16.27 8.83
CA ARG A 30 -0.72 17.68 8.81
C ARG A 30 -0.22 18.14 10.18
N ASN A 31 -0.89 17.70 11.25
CA ASN A 31 -0.58 18.10 12.62
C ASN A 31 0.57 17.26 13.22
N ASN A 32 0.57 15.95 12.98
CA ASN A 32 1.45 14.98 13.66
C ASN A 32 2.51 14.33 12.73
N LYS A 33 2.50 14.66 11.43
CA LYS A 33 3.53 14.28 10.44
C LYS A 33 3.88 12.78 10.48
N ASP A 34 5.16 12.46 10.63
CA ASP A 34 5.69 11.10 10.62
C ASP A 34 5.13 10.22 11.75
N VAL A 35 4.74 10.82 12.88
CA VAL A 35 4.11 10.08 13.98
C VAL A 35 2.74 9.54 13.54
N ALA A 36 1.93 10.36 12.86
CA ALA A 36 0.67 9.90 12.29
C ALA A 36 0.91 8.87 11.18
N LEU A 37 1.92 9.07 10.33
CA LEU A 37 2.27 8.08 9.30
C LEU A 37 2.61 6.71 9.90
N LYS A 38 3.43 6.65 10.96
CA LYS A 38 3.76 5.38 11.66
C LYS A 38 2.50 4.72 12.22
N LYS A 39 1.66 5.48 12.91
CA LYS A 39 0.37 5.02 13.45
C LYS A 39 -0.53 4.41 12.37
N TYR A 40 -0.65 5.06 11.21
CA TYR A 40 -1.47 4.54 10.12
C TYR A 40 -0.83 3.35 9.39
N ASN A 41 0.50 3.33 9.24
CA ASN A 41 1.22 2.18 8.67
C ASN A 41 1.08 0.93 9.55
N GLU A 42 1.13 1.07 10.88
CA GLU A 42 0.85 -0.02 11.80
C GLU A 42 -0.63 -0.45 11.72
N LYS A 43 -1.56 0.51 11.69
CA LYS A 43 -3.00 0.21 11.65
C LYS A 43 -3.44 -0.53 10.40
N PHE A 44 -2.97 -0.11 9.22
CA PHE A 44 -3.45 -0.64 7.94
C PHE A 44 -2.54 -1.72 7.37
N ASP A 45 -1.22 -1.54 7.45
CA ASP A 45 -0.23 -2.45 6.85
C ASP A 45 0.38 -3.41 7.89
N ARG A 46 0.06 -3.24 9.18
CA ARG A 46 0.66 -4.00 10.30
C ARG A 46 2.18 -3.98 10.27
N ASN A 47 2.73 -2.86 9.80
CA ASN A 47 4.15 -2.64 9.65
C ASN A 47 4.63 -1.63 10.70
N THR A 48 5.63 -2.03 11.48
CA THR A 48 6.20 -1.26 12.58
C THR A 48 7.59 -0.71 12.24
N ARG A 49 7.93 -0.58 10.95
CA ARG A 49 9.22 -0.05 10.51
C ARG A 49 9.40 1.40 10.96
N ASP A 50 10.60 1.69 11.44
CA ASP A 50 10.95 3.03 11.90
C ASP A 50 11.29 3.98 10.77
N GLU A 51 11.94 3.46 9.73
CA GLU A 51 12.29 4.20 8.53
C GLU A 51 11.36 3.83 7.38
N PHE A 52 10.68 4.85 6.84
CA PHE A 52 9.85 4.71 5.64
C PHE A 52 10.69 4.52 4.38
N ARG A 53 11.91 5.08 4.37
CA ARG A 53 12.80 5.00 3.22
C ARG A 53 13.51 3.65 3.23
N ILE A 54 13.31 2.87 2.17
CA ILE A 54 14.08 1.64 1.94
C ILE A 54 15.53 2.01 1.65
N THR A 55 16.47 1.33 2.31
CA THR A 55 17.91 1.57 2.13
C THR A 55 18.39 1.01 0.79
N LYS A 56 19.54 1.51 0.29
CA LYS A 56 20.12 1.00 -0.96
C LYS A 56 20.55 -0.46 -0.80
N GLU A 57 20.95 -0.83 0.40
CA GLU A 57 21.42 -2.15 0.80
C GLU A 57 20.26 -3.14 0.78
N GLU A 58 19.10 -2.80 1.35
CA GLU A 58 17.89 -3.62 1.27
C GLU A 58 17.43 -3.84 -0.17
N ILE A 59 17.50 -2.80 -1.01
CA ILE A 59 17.17 -2.92 -2.43
C ILE A 59 18.13 -3.92 -3.10
N LYS A 60 19.45 -3.78 -2.90
CA LYS A 60 20.45 -4.70 -3.46
C LYS A 60 20.24 -6.14 -2.99
N GLU A 61 19.88 -6.34 -1.73
CA GLU A 61 19.61 -7.67 -1.19
C GLU A 61 18.35 -8.28 -1.81
N ALA A 62 17.28 -7.49 -1.96
CA ALA A 62 16.06 -7.95 -2.61
C ALA A 62 16.31 -8.43 -4.05
N TYR A 63 17.19 -7.76 -4.81
CA TYR A 63 17.57 -8.20 -6.16
C TYR A 63 18.23 -9.58 -6.20
N LYS A 64 18.89 -10.04 -5.12
CA LYS A 64 19.49 -11.39 -5.05
C LYS A 64 18.45 -12.49 -4.88
N HIS A 65 17.25 -12.14 -4.43
CA HIS A 65 16.15 -13.08 -4.21
C HIS A 65 15.25 -13.25 -5.44
N VAL A 66 15.60 -12.61 -6.55
CA VAL A 66 14.83 -12.62 -7.79
C VAL A 66 15.73 -13.13 -8.90
N ASP A 67 15.20 -14.01 -9.76
CA ASP A 67 15.98 -14.57 -10.86
C ASP A 67 16.21 -13.54 -11.99
N ASP A 68 17.32 -13.73 -12.71
CA ASP A 68 17.74 -12.83 -13.79
C ASP A 68 16.73 -12.81 -14.95
N GLU A 69 16.03 -13.92 -15.21
CA GLU A 69 15.03 -14.03 -16.27
C GLU A 69 13.82 -13.13 -15.96
N PHE A 70 13.30 -13.18 -14.73
CA PHE A 70 12.22 -12.34 -14.25
C PHE A 70 12.58 -10.87 -14.32
N ILE A 71 13.79 -10.50 -13.91
CA ILE A 71 14.30 -9.13 -14.04
C ILE A 71 14.35 -8.71 -15.51
N ASN A 72 14.82 -9.58 -16.40
CA ASN A 72 14.87 -9.29 -17.84
C ASN A 72 13.47 -9.12 -18.44
N ASN A 73 12.52 -9.98 -18.06
CA ASN A 73 11.13 -9.89 -18.51
C ASN A 73 10.47 -8.58 -18.07
N LEU A 74 10.71 -8.12 -16.83
CA LEU A 74 10.26 -6.82 -16.37
C LEU A 74 10.88 -5.66 -17.15
N LYS A 75 12.19 -5.74 -17.47
CA LYS A 75 12.89 -4.73 -18.28
C LYS A 75 12.33 -4.64 -19.70
N ILE A 76 11.95 -5.77 -20.30
CA ILE A 76 11.31 -5.81 -21.62
C ILE A 76 9.91 -5.18 -21.55
N ALA A 77 9.12 -5.50 -20.52
CA ALA A 77 7.75 -4.98 -20.38
C ALA A 77 7.69 -3.48 -20.06
N ALA A 78 8.70 -2.93 -19.38
CA ALA A 78 8.78 -1.52 -19.04
C ALA A 78 9.17 -0.62 -20.25
N LYS A 79 9.61 -1.22 -21.35
CA LYS A 79 10.02 -0.54 -22.57
C LYS A 79 8.83 -0.28 -23.50
#